data_AF-A0A133U824-F1
#
_entry.id   AF-A0A133U824-F1
#
_cell.length_a   1.000
_cell.length_b   1.000
_cell.length_c   1.000
_cell.angle_alpha   90.00
_cell.angle_beta   90.00
_cell.angle_gamma   90.00
#
_symmetry.space_group_name_H-M   'P 1'
#
loop_
_entity.id
_entity.type
_entity.pdbx_description
1 polymer ?
#
loop_
_entity_poly.entity_id
_entity_poly.type
_entity_poly.pdbx_seq_one_letter_code
_entity_poly.pdbx_strand_id
1 'polypeptide(L)' 'MRQGRGQSGSGQGSGRGQGRGGGGVDKCVCPNCGYEAPHQRGVPCVENDCPKCGTRMVGKW' A
#
# COMPACT_ATOMS: atom_id res chain seq x y z
N MET A 1 3.34 -31.24 -48.15
CA MET A 1 4.05 -31.37 -46.85
C MET A 1 4.99 -30.18 -46.65
N ARG A 2 4.55 -29.16 -45.91
CA ARG A 2 5.37 -28.03 -45.44
C ARG A 2 5.04 -27.81 -43.97
N GLN A 3 6.10 -27.73 -43.18
CA GLN A 3 6.14 -28.06 -41.77
C GLN A 3 5.41 -27.02 -40.90
N GLY A 4 4.76 -27.52 -39.84
CA GLY A 4 4.21 -26.70 -38.77
C GLY A 4 5.28 -26.06 -37.89
N ARG A 5 4.84 -25.02 -37.17
CA ARG A 5 5.28 -24.46 -35.88
C ARG A 5 4.23 -23.38 -35.59
N GLY A 6 3.33 -23.50 -34.64
CA GLY A 6 3.58 -23.94 -33.28
C GLY A 6 3.91 -22.72 -32.43
N GLN A 7 2.84 -22.07 -31.94
CA GLN A 7 2.71 -21.50 -30.60
C GLN A 7 3.48 -20.22 -30.25
N SER A 8 2.77 -19.45 -29.40
CA SER A 8 3.30 -18.63 -28.31
C SER A 8 3.41 -17.15 -28.59
N GLY A 9 2.48 -16.40 -28.02
CA GLY A 9 2.55 -14.94 -27.98
C GLY A 9 1.33 -14.26 -27.38
N SER A 10 0.42 -14.98 -26.71
CA SER A 10 -0.62 -14.40 -25.86
C SER A 10 0.01 -13.83 -24.59
N GLY A 11 0.89 -12.85 -24.74
CA GLY A 11 1.39 -12.02 -23.65
C GLY A 11 0.46 -10.85 -23.44
N GLN A 12 -0.81 -11.10 -23.14
CA GLN A 12 -1.66 -10.10 -22.48
C GLN A 12 -1.14 -9.95 -21.05
N GLY A 13 0.02 -9.32 -20.92
CA GLY A 13 0.51 -8.78 -19.67
C GLY A 13 -0.36 -7.60 -19.31
N SER A 14 -1.61 -7.87 -18.90
CA SER A 14 -2.39 -6.97 -18.07
C SER A 14 -1.73 -6.90 -16.68
N GLY A 15 -0.46 -6.51 -16.63
CA GLY A 15 0.24 -6.06 -15.44
C GLY A 15 -0.18 -4.63 -15.15
N ARG A 16 -1.48 -4.41 -15.15
CA ARG A 16 -2.19 -3.30 -14.53
C ARG A 16 -2.02 -3.50 -13.03
N GLY A 17 -0.78 -3.44 -12.56
CA GLY A 17 -0.47 -3.15 -11.19
C GLY A 17 -0.89 -1.72 -10.96
N GLN A 18 -2.21 -1.52 -10.81
CA GLN A 18 -2.69 -0.51 -9.89
C GLN A 18 -2.02 -0.86 -8.57
N GLY A 19 -0.82 -0.31 -8.35
CA GLY A 19 -0.26 -0.17 -7.03
C GLY A 19 -1.35 0.53 -6.25
N ARG A 20 -2.06 -0.25 -5.44
CA ARG A 20 -3.17 0.17 -4.61
C ARG A 20 -2.63 1.21 -3.65
N GLY A 21 -2.67 2.48 -4.05
CA GLY A 21 -2.29 3.62 -3.22
C GLY A 21 -3.40 4.67 -3.20
N GLY A 22 -4.62 4.31 -3.59
CA GLY A 22 -5.79 5.18 -3.60
C GLY A 22 -6.43 5.36 -2.22
N GLY A 23 -5.64 5.38 -1.17
CA GLY A 23 -6.08 5.56 0.21
C GLY A 23 -4.95 6.21 0.99
N GLY A 24 -4.55 7.41 0.57
CA GLY A 24 -3.63 8.24 1.33
C GLY A 24 -4.29 8.52 2.67
N VAL A 25 -3.76 7.91 3.72
CA VAL A 25 -4.22 8.19 5.08
C VAL A 25 -3.90 9.65 5.37
N ASP A 26 -4.92 10.44 5.69
CA ASP A 26 -4.74 11.88 5.93
C ASP A 26 -4.03 12.12 7.28
N LYS A 27 -4.27 11.23 8.25
CA LYS A 27 -3.72 11.30 9.59
C LYS A 27 -3.34 9.93 10.12
N CYS A 28 -2.31 9.90 10.96
CA CYS A 28 -1.99 8.75 11.78
C CYS A 28 -2.69 8.87 13.12
N VAL A 29 -3.42 7.84 13.55
CA VAL A 29 -4.07 7.79 14.86
C VAL A 29 -3.52 6.61 15.67
N CYS A 30 -3.35 6.79 16.98
CA CYS A 30 -3.04 5.69 17.86
C CYS A 30 -4.34 4.95 18.23
N PRO A 31 -4.45 3.64 17.96
CA PRO A 31 -5.66 2.87 18.28
C PRO A 31 -5.82 2.62 19.79
N ASN A 32 -4.75 2.77 20.57
CA ASN A 32 -4.76 2.52 22.01
C ASN A 32 -5.23 3.76 22.81
N CYS A 33 -4.67 4.93 22.51
CA CYS A 33 -4.94 6.16 23.27
C CYS A 33 -5.67 7.25 22.48
N GLY A 34 -5.87 7.10 21.17
CA GLY A 34 -6.53 8.08 20.31
C GLY A 34 -5.66 9.28 19.90
N TYR A 35 -4.35 9.24 20.12
CA TYR A 35 -3.44 10.32 19.69
C TYR A 35 -3.43 10.48 18.16
N GLU A 36 -3.65 11.70 17.67
CA GLU A 36 -3.64 12.02 16.24
C GLU A 36 -2.34 12.76 15.87
N ALA A 37 -1.69 12.33 14.78
CA ALA A 37 -0.52 12.97 14.19
C ALA A 37 -0.72 13.15 12.67
N PRO A 38 -0.09 14.17 12.07
CA PRO A 38 -0.12 14.34 10.61
C PRO A 38 0.58 13.15 9.93
N HIS A 39 -0.06 12.59 8.89
CA HIS A 39 0.57 11.54 8.09
C HIS A 39 1.64 12.13 7.18
N GLN A 40 2.84 11.53 7.16
CA GLN A 40 3.89 11.89 6.21
C GLN A 40 3.80 11.04 4.95
N ARG A 41 3.62 11.68 3.80
CA ARG A 41 3.59 10.98 2.50
C ARG A 41 4.88 10.21 2.28
N GLY A 42 4.76 8.92 1.97
CA GLY A 42 5.89 8.02 1.79
C GLY A 42 6.34 7.29 3.06
N VAL A 43 5.81 7.64 4.23
CA VAL A 43 6.08 6.94 5.50
C VAL A 43 4.77 6.36 6.04
N PRO A 44 4.62 5.02 6.10
CA PRO A 44 3.44 4.40 6.68
C PRO A 44 3.24 4.83 8.14
N CYS A 45 1.99 5.09 8.56
CA CYS A 45 1.71 5.42 9.96
C CYS A 45 2.22 4.34 10.93
N VAL A 46 2.16 3.08 10.53
CA VAL A 46 2.60 1.92 11.33
C VAL A 46 4.10 1.88 11.63
N GLU A 47 4.90 2.66 10.89
CA GLU A 47 6.34 2.80 11.11
C GLU A 47 6.66 3.80 12.23
N ASN A 48 5.67 4.62 12.64
CA ASN A 48 5.78 5.55 13.75
C ASN A 48 5.13 4.96 15.01
N ASP A 49 5.84 5.06 16.13
CA ASP A 49 5.31 4.71 17.44
C ASP A 49 4.63 5.91 18.10
N CYS A 50 3.55 5.66 18.83
CA CYS A 50 2.82 6.72 19.52
C CYS A 50 3.65 7.28 20.70
N PRO A 51 3.91 8.60 20.76
CA PRO A 51 4.70 9.20 21.84
C PRO A 51 4.01 9.16 23.21
N LYS A 52 2.71 8.85 23.26
CA LYS A 52 1.95 8.76 24.53
C LYS A 52 1.99 7.38 25.18
N CYS A 53 2.06 6.32 24.38
CA CYS A 53 1.90 4.94 24.88
C CYS A 53 2.83 3.91 24.24
N GLY A 54 3.62 4.28 23.22
CA GLY A 54 4.53 3.39 22.50
C GLY A 54 3.84 2.39 21.55
N THR A 55 2.53 2.51 21.31
CA THR A 55 1.83 1.64 20.36
C THR A 55 2.02 2.13 18.93
N ARG A 56 2.22 1.21 17.98
CA ARG A 56 2.26 1.52 16.53
C ARG A 56 1.03 2.30 16.10
N MET A 57 1.25 3.41 15.40
CA MET A 57 0.15 4.21 14.89
C MET A 57 -0.52 3.53 13.70
N VAL A 58 -1.79 3.83 13.46
CA VAL A 58 -2.53 3.32 12.30
C VAL A 58 -3.00 4.48 11.45
N GLY A 59 -3.08 4.27 10.14
CA GLY A 59 -3.59 5.29 9.25
C GLY A 59 -5.11 5.39 9.37
N LYS A 60 -5.61 6.60 9.61
CA LYS A 60 -7.03 6.92 9.58
C LYS A 60 -7.35 7.56 8.23
N TRP A 61 -8.29 6.94 7.53
CA TRP A 61 -8.91 7.42 6.30
C TRP A 61 -10.15 8.26 6.62
#